data_AF-A0A800BS03-F1
#
_entry.id   AF-A0A800BS03-F1
#
_cell.length_a   1.000
_cell.length_b   1.000
_cell.length_c   1.000
_cell.angle_alpha   90.00
_cell.angle_beta   90.00
_cell.angle_gamma   90.00
#
_symmetry.space_group_name_H-M   'P 1'
#
loop_
_entity.id
_entity.type
_entity.pdbx_description
1 polymer ?
#
loop_
_entity_poly.entity_id
_entity_poly.type
_entity_poly.pdbx_seq_one_letter_code
_entity_poly.pdbx_strand_id
1 'polypeptide(L)'
;MMPQDAHWRRIYERISPHLPRVSAQSLRLVCRRGDRRTVAELDRLSRQIASWGRGLAELEAAASRQLARWFAKASRGDYELRAGAEGEPVLTLRELDELKEAVETYRKVLRAKGRAFGEALVEALEGLSGVDPDLIAAQKGALFQRRREPPAPDEEEIKRLLAERFEGAPTVVVVSYHTNPLYAIRERVLEEEGIEIDCYDQGGQSVYQERLAYHLAEGFGVEVLTFTLGRSYLTKERYHNIHPRAPVIPVRAGDWARPYVEDDTGLIKKENLYFILDELVEVTLDYLLQKGVRVDIFSGHYAEGVGAVRRLRRRYLEATGIRALYSATTHSLGWDKFVNTYYEYSPGQLRELNFHLRLPEERDGFREADVVIAVSPTEVETVTNPSLYGASPGKVVSIPGGVDTDLFRPYDPARDGREVEALRKKHRIAEGDRVVLVAGRLWDYKRKGVDIAIEVGALVKGRVEGVKFAFVGLSPHDHPVELWRTSRREVEALVRARGLWEDSILVEMVPHEEMVVWLKLVAVSRGVVLALPRVEPWGLMNLEAMATGNVVVTIDEGGPPHYILDGWNGILVDREDIGRIADRVVRA
;
A
#
# COMPACT_ATOMS: atom_id res chain seq x y z
N MET A 1 -17.02 -39.30 6.59
CA MET A 1 -18.14 -40.05 5.99
C MET A 1 -19.25 -39.07 5.61
N MET A 2 -19.56 -38.89 4.32
CA MET A 2 -20.64 -38.00 3.86
C MET A 2 -22.03 -38.63 4.11
N PRO A 3 -23.03 -37.92 4.65
CA PRO A 3 -24.40 -38.44 4.75
C PRO A 3 -25.07 -38.53 3.37
N GLN A 4 -25.89 -39.57 3.16
CA GLN A 4 -26.56 -39.95 1.91
C GLN A 4 -27.78 -39.08 1.49
N ASP A 5 -27.93 -37.87 2.02
CA ASP A 5 -29.11 -37.05 1.67
C ASP A 5 -28.80 -36.19 0.42
N ALA A 6 -29.28 -36.66 -0.73
CA ALA A 6 -29.10 -36.00 -2.02
C ALA A 6 -29.67 -34.57 -2.07
N HIS A 7 -30.54 -34.18 -1.12
CA HIS A 7 -31.04 -32.82 -1.00
C HIS A 7 -29.98 -31.86 -0.43
N TRP A 8 -29.24 -32.29 0.61
CA TRP A 8 -28.21 -31.47 1.24
C TRP A 8 -27.00 -31.23 0.36
N ARG A 9 -26.60 -32.27 -0.39
CA ARG A 9 -25.54 -32.15 -1.38
C ARG A 9 -25.89 -31.08 -2.43
N ARG A 10 -27.16 -31.03 -2.87
CA ARG A 10 -27.64 -30.02 -3.83
C ARG A 10 -27.67 -28.60 -3.29
N ILE A 11 -28.08 -28.40 -2.03
CA ILE A 11 -28.06 -27.06 -1.39
C ILE A 11 -26.61 -26.60 -1.22
N TYR A 12 -25.72 -27.46 -0.72
CA TYR A 12 -24.31 -27.14 -0.54
C TYR A 12 -23.62 -26.86 -1.88
N GLU A 13 -23.76 -27.72 -2.89
CA GLU A 13 -23.17 -27.52 -4.23
C GLU A 13 -23.68 -26.23 -4.91
N ARG A 14 -24.90 -25.77 -4.58
CA ARG A 14 -25.46 -24.52 -5.10
C ARG A 14 -24.88 -23.28 -4.43
N ILE A 15 -24.51 -23.35 -3.15
CA ILE A 15 -24.05 -22.22 -2.35
C ILE A 15 -22.52 -22.15 -2.26
N SER A 16 -21.83 -23.30 -2.20
CA SER A 16 -20.38 -23.38 -1.98
C SER A 16 -19.53 -22.63 -3.00
N PRO A 17 -19.90 -22.51 -4.30
CA PRO A 17 -19.16 -21.68 -5.25
C PRO A 17 -19.24 -20.18 -4.92
N HIS A 18 -20.22 -19.77 -4.13
CA HIS A 18 -20.50 -18.38 -3.78
C HIS A 18 -20.09 -18.06 -2.34
N LEU A 19 -20.06 -19.04 -1.43
CA LEU A 19 -19.59 -18.93 -0.03
C LEU A 19 -18.31 -19.74 0.19
N PRO A 20 -17.12 -19.24 -0.16
CA PRO A 20 -15.87 -19.96 0.07
C PRO A 20 -15.54 -20.24 1.55
N ARG A 21 -16.28 -19.65 2.50
CA ARG A 21 -16.00 -19.69 3.95
C ARG A 21 -17.01 -20.46 4.80
N VAL A 22 -18.11 -20.95 4.23
CA VAL A 22 -19.14 -21.68 4.99
C VAL A 22 -18.92 -23.18 4.86
N SER A 23 -18.46 -23.81 5.94
CA SER A 23 -18.22 -25.26 5.92
C SER A 23 -19.53 -26.05 5.80
N ALA A 24 -19.49 -27.18 5.09
CA ALA A 24 -20.60 -28.14 5.04
C ALA A 24 -21.01 -28.66 6.44
N GLN A 25 -20.14 -28.50 7.45
CA GLN A 25 -20.36 -28.91 8.83
C GLN A 25 -21.11 -27.83 9.63
N SER A 26 -20.86 -26.56 9.36
CA SER A 26 -21.59 -25.42 9.93
C SER A 26 -23.05 -25.41 9.48
N LEU A 27 -23.31 -25.63 8.17
CA LEU A 27 -24.67 -25.77 7.63
C LEU A 27 -25.43 -26.95 8.23
N ARG A 28 -24.74 -28.05 8.56
CA ARG A 28 -25.34 -29.21 9.26
C ARG A 28 -25.71 -28.90 10.70
N LEU A 29 -24.94 -28.07 11.41
CA LEU A 29 -25.20 -27.72 12.80
C LEU A 29 -26.45 -26.85 12.95
N VAL A 30 -26.65 -25.88 12.04
CA VAL A 30 -27.89 -25.08 11.92
C VAL A 30 -29.12 -25.99 11.80
N CYS A 31 -29.02 -27.06 11.01
CA CYS A 31 -30.18 -27.87 10.61
C CYS A 31 -30.49 -29.04 11.55
N ARG A 32 -29.53 -29.53 12.36
CA ARG A 32 -29.79 -30.64 13.32
C ARG A 32 -30.86 -30.30 14.38
N ARG A 33 -31.13 -29.01 14.60
CA ARG A 33 -32.16 -28.51 15.55
C ARG A 33 -33.40 -27.90 14.87
N GLY A 34 -33.42 -27.76 13.54
CA GLY A 34 -34.46 -27.05 12.80
C GLY A 34 -35.60 -27.94 12.31
N ASP A 35 -36.84 -27.44 12.34
CA ASP A 35 -38.01 -28.13 11.82
C ASP A 35 -38.07 -28.11 10.26
N ARG A 36 -39.08 -28.74 9.66
CA ARG A 36 -39.27 -28.75 8.18
C ARG A 36 -39.37 -27.35 7.56
N ARG A 37 -39.81 -26.34 8.33
CA ARG A 37 -39.97 -24.96 7.89
C ARG A 37 -38.62 -24.26 7.80
N THR A 38 -37.72 -24.49 8.76
CA THR A 38 -36.33 -24.00 8.71
C THR A 38 -35.60 -24.53 7.46
N VAL A 39 -35.80 -25.79 7.09
CA VAL A 39 -35.18 -26.41 5.91
C VAL A 39 -35.68 -25.77 4.60
N ALA A 40 -36.99 -25.50 4.49
CA ALA A 40 -37.57 -24.86 3.32
C ALA A 40 -37.07 -23.42 3.13
N GLU A 41 -36.90 -22.67 4.23
CA GLU A 41 -36.39 -21.30 4.19
C GLU A 41 -34.91 -21.26 3.78
N LEU A 42 -34.10 -22.23 4.23
CA LEU A 42 -32.69 -22.37 3.80
C LEU A 42 -32.55 -22.70 2.30
N ASP A 43 -33.41 -23.54 1.72
CA ASP A 43 -33.40 -23.81 0.27
C ASP A 43 -33.92 -22.60 -0.55
N ARG A 44 -34.84 -21.81 0.00
CA ARG A 44 -35.25 -20.52 -0.60
C ARG A 44 -34.08 -19.53 -0.60
N LEU A 45 -33.43 -19.33 0.56
CA LEU A 45 -32.25 -18.48 0.70
C LEU A 45 -31.12 -18.94 -0.22
N SER A 46 -30.88 -20.25 -0.32
CA SER A 46 -29.91 -20.85 -1.26
C SER A 46 -30.14 -20.44 -2.72
N ARG A 47 -31.40 -20.48 -3.19
CA ARG A 47 -31.75 -20.08 -4.56
C ARG A 47 -31.59 -18.58 -4.78
N GLN A 48 -31.97 -17.78 -3.80
CA GLN A 48 -31.81 -16.32 -3.82
C GLN A 48 -30.33 -15.93 -3.87
N ILE A 49 -29.51 -16.56 -3.02
CA ILE A 49 -28.05 -16.46 -2.99
C ILE A 49 -27.43 -16.82 -4.35
N ALA A 50 -27.82 -17.94 -4.95
CA ALA A 50 -27.30 -18.35 -6.26
C ALA A 50 -27.74 -17.41 -7.40
N SER A 51 -28.93 -16.81 -7.30
CA SER A 51 -29.41 -15.80 -8.25
C SER A 51 -28.62 -14.50 -8.12
N TRP A 52 -28.34 -14.05 -6.91
CA TRP A 52 -27.46 -12.91 -6.64
C TRP A 52 -26.05 -13.17 -7.13
N GLY A 53 -25.51 -14.37 -6.90
CA GLY A 53 -24.19 -14.76 -7.38
C GLY A 53 -24.07 -14.69 -8.91
N ARG A 54 -25.11 -15.09 -9.65
CA ARG A 54 -25.15 -14.93 -11.12
C ARG A 54 -25.22 -13.47 -11.55
N GLY A 55 -26.12 -12.68 -10.94
CA GLY A 55 -26.22 -11.25 -11.23
C GLY A 55 -24.93 -10.48 -10.92
N LEU A 56 -24.28 -10.80 -9.80
CA LEU A 56 -22.98 -10.25 -9.43
C LEU A 56 -21.88 -10.65 -10.41
N ALA A 57 -21.87 -11.88 -10.91
CA ALA A 57 -20.90 -12.33 -11.91
C ALA A 57 -21.12 -11.63 -13.27
N GLU A 58 -22.37 -11.40 -13.68
CA GLU A 58 -22.70 -10.66 -14.89
C GLU A 58 -22.29 -9.18 -14.78
N LEU A 59 -22.57 -8.55 -13.63
CA LEU A 59 -22.14 -7.19 -13.29
C LEU A 59 -20.61 -7.09 -13.23
N GLU A 60 -19.94 -8.05 -12.61
CA GLU A 60 -18.49 -8.14 -12.58
C GLU A 60 -17.91 -8.25 -13.99
N ALA A 61 -18.48 -9.11 -14.84
CA ALA A 61 -18.01 -9.28 -16.20
C ALA A 61 -18.24 -8.01 -17.04
N ALA A 62 -19.36 -7.32 -16.82
CA ALA A 62 -19.65 -6.03 -17.46
C ALA A 62 -18.65 -4.95 -16.99
N ALA A 63 -18.49 -4.77 -15.68
CA ALA A 63 -17.53 -3.85 -15.09
C ALA A 63 -16.10 -4.18 -15.55
N SER A 64 -15.69 -5.45 -15.51
CA SER A 64 -14.36 -5.89 -15.96
C SER A 64 -14.13 -5.58 -17.45
N ARG A 65 -15.13 -5.75 -18.32
CA ARG A 65 -15.02 -5.32 -19.73
C ARG A 65 -14.84 -3.80 -19.85
N GLN A 66 -15.55 -3.02 -19.03
CA GLN A 66 -15.37 -1.56 -19.01
C GLN A 66 -13.97 -1.19 -18.53
N LEU A 67 -13.50 -1.79 -17.43
CA LEU A 67 -12.14 -1.61 -16.91
C LEU A 67 -11.08 -2.01 -17.93
N ALA A 68 -11.25 -3.11 -18.67
CA ALA A 68 -10.33 -3.51 -19.74
C ALA A 68 -10.17 -2.43 -20.81
N ARG A 69 -11.29 -1.82 -21.23
CA ARG A 69 -11.26 -0.72 -22.20
C ARG A 69 -10.50 0.47 -21.66
N TRP A 70 -10.73 0.82 -20.39
CA TRP A 70 -10.06 1.93 -19.73
C TRP A 70 -8.57 1.68 -19.49
N PHE A 71 -8.20 0.48 -19.03
CA PHE A 71 -6.81 0.06 -18.85
C PHE A 71 -6.06 0.11 -20.18
N ALA A 72 -6.66 -0.38 -21.26
CA ALA A 72 -6.08 -0.33 -22.59
C ALA A 72 -5.92 1.12 -23.09
N LYS A 73 -6.90 1.99 -22.83
CA LYS A 73 -6.84 3.42 -23.16
C LYS A 73 -5.71 4.12 -22.41
N ALA A 74 -5.62 3.94 -21.09
CA ALA A 74 -4.55 4.48 -20.26
C ALA A 74 -3.17 3.96 -20.66
N SER A 75 -3.06 2.66 -21.00
CA SER A 75 -1.82 2.04 -21.45
C SER A 75 -1.32 2.58 -22.80
N ARG A 76 -2.21 3.08 -23.66
CA ARG A 76 -1.82 3.71 -24.94
C ARG A 76 -1.61 5.22 -24.83
N GLY A 77 -2.00 5.82 -23.71
CA GLY A 77 -2.05 7.28 -23.58
C GLY A 77 -3.17 7.90 -24.43
N ASP A 78 -4.14 7.11 -24.88
CA ASP A 78 -5.20 7.51 -25.81
C ASP A 78 -6.31 8.29 -25.07
N TYR A 79 -6.03 9.45 -24.51
CA TYR A 79 -7.08 10.31 -23.96
C TYR A 79 -7.56 11.25 -25.09
N GLU A 80 -8.73 10.99 -25.69
CA GLU A 80 -9.21 11.72 -26.89
C GLU A 80 -9.31 13.24 -26.68
N LEU A 81 -8.78 13.98 -27.65
CA LEU A 81 -8.81 15.45 -27.72
C LEU A 81 -10.18 15.92 -28.22
N ARG A 82 -10.95 16.66 -27.40
CA ARG A 82 -12.00 17.54 -27.93
C ARG A 82 -11.76 18.97 -27.48
N ALA A 83 -11.81 19.86 -28.47
CA ALA A 83 -11.29 21.22 -28.45
C ALA A 83 -11.79 22.08 -27.27
N GLY A 84 -10.89 22.34 -26.33
CA GLY A 84 -10.93 23.47 -25.40
C GLY A 84 -9.53 24.10 -25.39
N ALA A 85 -9.38 25.21 -26.10
CA ALA A 85 -8.27 26.17 -26.21
C ALA A 85 -6.78 25.74 -26.28
N GLU A 86 -6.31 24.60 -25.76
CA GLU A 86 -4.86 24.38 -25.58
C GLU A 86 -4.35 22.94 -25.84
N GLY A 87 -4.99 22.18 -26.75
CA GLY A 87 -4.36 20.97 -27.32
C GLY A 87 -3.97 19.86 -26.31
N GLU A 88 -4.54 19.86 -25.11
CA GLU A 88 -4.20 18.92 -24.04
C GLU A 88 -5.16 17.71 -23.99
N PRO A 89 -4.66 16.47 -23.82
CA PRO A 89 -5.48 15.27 -23.69
C PRO A 89 -6.28 15.23 -22.37
N VAL A 90 -7.61 15.25 -22.44
CA VAL A 90 -8.55 15.19 -21.30
C VAL A 90 -9.66 14.19 -21.61
N LEU A 91 -10.07 13.35 -20.65
CA LEU A 91 -11.35 12.65 -20.81
C LEU A 91 -12.48 13.68 -20.79
N THR A 92 -13.45 13.53 -21.68
CA THR A 92 -14.70 14.30 -21.59
C THR A 92 -15.38 14.04 -20.24
N LEU A 93 -16.19 14.98 -19.74
CA LEU A 93 -16.95 14.78 -18.50
C LEU A 93 -17.77 13.48 -18.53
N ARG A 94 -18.33 13.15 -19.70
CA ARG A 94 -19.03 11.88 -19.94
C ARG A 94 -18.12 10.67 -19.74
N GLU A 95 -16.93 10.69 -20.33
CA GLU A 95 -15.94 9.62 -20.19
C GLU A 95 -15.45 9.45 -18.75
N LEU A 96 -15.32 10.56 -18.03
CA LEU A 96 -15.01 10.55 -16.61
C LEU A 96 -16.13 9.88 -15.81
N ASP A 97 -17.39 10.21 -16.09
CA ASP A 97 -18.56 9.62 -15.44
C ASP A 97 -18.67 8.12 -15.75
N GLU A 98 -18.40 7.71 -17.00
CA GLU A 98 -18.35 6.30 -17.40
C GLU A 98 -17.23 5.53 -16.66
N LEU A 99 -16.05 6.14 -16.46
CA LEU A 99 -14.97 5.54 -15.66
C LEU A 99 -15.35 5.44 -14.18
N LYS A 100 -15.95 6.50 -13.61
CA LYS A 100 -16.44 6.50 -12.22
C LYS A 100 -17.46 5.39 -12.00
N GLU A 101 -18.44 5.28 -12.89
CA GLU A 101 -19.48 4.27 -12.79
C GLU A 101 -18.89 2.86 -12.89
N ALA A 102 -17.93 2.63 -13.81
CA ALA A 102 -17.25 1.36 -13.96
C ALA A 102 -16.47 0.94 -12.70
N VAL A 103 -15.66 1.86 -12.16
CA VAL A 103 -14.84 1.65 -10.96
C VAL A 103 -15.72 1.43 -9.75
N GLU A 104 -16.73 2.26 -9.55
CA GLU A 104 -17.62 2.15 -8.40
C GLU A 104 -18.46 0.88 -8.47
N THR A 105 -18.94 0.51 -9.66
CA THR A 105 -19.61 -0.78 -9.86
C THR A 105 -18.69 -1.94 -9.54
N TYR A 106 -17.44 -1.91 -10.00
CA TYR A 106 -16.45 -2.94 -9.69
C TYR A 106 -16.17 -3.01 -8.18
N ARG A 107 -15.89 -1.88 -7.52
CA ARG A 107 -15.70 -1.80 -6.06
C ARG A 107 -16.91 -2.31 -5.30
N LYS A 108 -18.13 -1.93 -5.70
CA LYS A 108 -19.39 -2.44 -5.11
C LYS A 108 -19.51 -3.95 -5.26
N VAL A 109 -19.16 -4.50 -6.41
CA VAL A 109 -19.16 -5.95 -6.64
C VAL A 109 -18.13 -6.64 -5.73
N LEU A 110 -16.91 -6.10 -5.61
CA LEU A 110 -15.89 -6.63 -4.70
C LEU A 110 -16.32 -6.54 -3.23
N ARG A 111 -16.84 -5.39 -2.79
CA ARG A 111 -17.43 -5.20 -1.45
C ARG A 111 -18.58 -6.17 -1.18
N ALA A 112 -19.46 -6.36 -2.17
CA ALA A 112 -20.58 -7.29 -2.08
C ALA A 112 -20.11 -8.74 -1.93
N LYS A 113 -19.08 -9.14 -2.67
CA LYS A 113 -18.45 -10.47 -2.56
C LYS A 113 -17.69 -10.66 -1.23
N GLY A 114 -17.07 -9.61 -0.70
CA GLY A 114 -16.17 -9.69 0.45
C GLY A 114 -16.80 -9.48 1.83
N ARG A 115 -17.80 -8.59 1.97
CA ARG A 115 -18.42 -8.20 3.26
C ARG A 115 -19.94 -8.34 3.27
N ALA A 116 -20.65 -7.75 2.30
CA ALA A 116 -22.13 -7.68 2.35
C ALA A 116 -22.83 -9.04 2.23
N PHE A 117 -22.21 -9.99 1.53
CA PHE A 117 -22.75 -11.35 1.41
C PHE A 117 -22.62 -12.16 2.71
N GLY A 118 -21.58 -11.90 3.49
CA GLY A 118 -21.42 -12.44 4.83
C GLY A 118 -22.39 -11.83 5.83
N GLU A 119 -22.55 -10.51 5.77
CA GLU A 119 -23.51 -9.77 6.60
C GLU A 119 -24.96 -10.18 6.29
N ALA A 120 -25.35 -10.29 5.01
CA ALA A 120 -26.68 -10.75 4.62
C ALA A 120 -26.95 -12.22 5.02
N LEU A 121 -25.93 -13.08 5.04
CA LEU A 121 -26.05 -14.44 5.57
C LEU A 121 -26.22 -14.43 7.09
N VAL A 122 -25.45 -13.61 7.81
CA VAL A 122 -25.55 -13.46 9.26
C VAL A 122 -26.91 -12.91 9.67
N GLU A 123 -27.38 -11.86 9.01
CA GLU A 123 -28.70 -11.25 9.25
C GLU A 123 -29.83 -12.25 8.94
N ALA A 124 -29.71 -13.03 7.86
CA ALA A 124 -30.66 -14.09 7.55
C ALA A 124 -30.63 -15.25 8.57
N LEU A 125 -29.46 -15.59 9.12
CA LEU A 125 -29.32 -16.61 10.18
C LEU A 125 -29.86 -16.11 11.52
N GLU A 126 -29.68 -14.82 11.83
CA GLU A 126 -30.23 -14.15 13.02
C GLU A 126 -31.77 -14.08 12.97
N GLY A 127 -32.37 -14.01 11.77
CA GLY A 127 -33.81 -14.02 11.57
C GLY A 127 -34.50 -15.39 11.68
N LEU A 128 -33.74 -16.49 11.83
CA LEU A 128 -34.29 -17.86 11.94
C LEU A 128 -34.47 -18.26 13.41
N SER A 129 -35.72 -18.57 13.80
CA SER A 129 -36.02 -19.08 15.15
C SER A 129 -35.38 -20.46 15.37
N GLY A 130 -34.58 -20.61 16.42
CA GLY A 130 -33.95 -21.89 16.82
C GLY A 130 -32.49 -22.08 16.41
N VAL A 131 -31.84 -21.06 15.84
CA VAL A 131 -30.38 -21.06 15.57
C VAL A 131 -29.62 -20.72 16.85
N ASP A 132 -28.55 -21.47 17.12
CA ASP A 132 -27.71 -21.31 18.31
C ASP A 132 -26.91 -19.99 18.24
N PRO A 133 -27.00 -19.09 19.24
CA PRO A 133 -26.23 -17.84 19.27
C PRO A 133 -24.71 -18.04 19.12
N ASP A 134 -24.17 -19.14 19.64
CA ASP A 134 -22.74 -19.45 19.52
C ASP A 134 -22.34 -19.79 18.08
N LEU A 135 -23.29 -20.30 17.28
CA LEU A 135 -23.09 -20.58 15.87
C LEU A 135 -23.07 -19.28 15.04
N ILE A 136 -23.90 -18.30 15.39
CA ILE A 136 -23.90 -16.97 14.78
C ILE A 136 -22.58 -16.25 15.11
N ALA A 137 -22.13 -16.32 16.37
CA ALA A 137 -20.83 -15.81 16.77
C ALA A 137 -19.66 -16.51 16.05
N ALA A 138 -19.74 -17.83 15.86
CA ALA A 138 -18.75 -18.59 15.09
C ALA A 138 -18.79 -18.28 13.59
N GLN A 139 -19.96 -17.98 13.01
CA GLN A 139 -20.07 -17.52 11.61
C GLN A 139 -19.56 -16.10 11.42
N LYS A 140 -19.86 -15.19 12.35
CA LYS A 140 -19.21 -13.86 12.40
C LYS A 140 -17.69 -14.04 12.45
N GLY A 141 -17.20 -14.87 13.37
CA GLY A 141 -15.79 -15.26 13.45
C GLY A 141 -15.25 -15.86 12.15
N ALA A 142 -15.99 -16.75 11.48
CA ALA A 142 -15.56 -17.43 10.24
C ALA A 142 -15.59 -16.54 8.99
N LEU A 143 -16.52 -15.57 8.94
CA LEU A 143 -16.55 -14.53 7.91
C LEU A 143 -15.34 -13.61 8.01
N PHE A 144 -14.85 -13.37 9.22
CA PHE A 144 -13.61 -12.63 9.48
C PHE A 144 -12.37 -13.53 9.57
N GLN A 145 -12.52 -14.86 9.63
CA GLN A 145 -11.40 -15.79 9.46
C GLN A 145 -10.99 -15.76 8.00
N ARG A 146 -9.83 -15.12 7.77
CA ARG A 146 -9.04 -15.28 6.55
C ARG A 146 -8.90 -16.78 6.23
N ARG A 147 -8.64 -17.12 4.96
CA ARG A 147 -8.09 -18.45 4.66
C ARG A 147 -7.05 -18.73 5.75
N ARG A 148 -7.12 -19.88 6.41
CA ARG A 148 -5.95 -20.38 7.15
C ARG A 148 -4.90 -20.60 6.07
N GLU A 149 -4.19 -19.52 5.75
CA GLU A 149 -2.88 -19.63 5.17
C GLU A 149 -2.13 -20.59 6.08
N PRO A 150 -1.39 -21.56 5.51
CA PRO A 150 -0.50 -22.35 6.33
C PRO A 150 0.28 -21.37 7.22
N PRO A 151 0.50 -21.70 8.50
CA PRO A 151 1.26 -20.83 9.38
C PRO A 151 2.55 -20.45 8.65
N ALA A 152 2.92 -19.18 8.70
CA ALA A 152 4.17 -18.74 8.12
C ALA A 152 5.28 -19.65 8.66
N PRO A 153 6.19 -20.13 7.80
CA PRO A 153 7.28 -20.98 8.24
C PRO A 153 8.05 -20.25 9.33
N ASP A 154 8.42 -20.96 10.38
CA ASP A 154 9.32 -20.40 11.40
C ASP A 154 10.74 -20.23 10.82
N GLU A 155 11.61 -19.53 11.55
CA GLU A 155 12.96 -19.24 11.08
C GLU A 155 13.76 -20.51 10.75
N GLU A 156 13.57 -21.59 11.52
CA GLU A 156 14.29 -22.84 11.30
C GLU A 156 13.79 -23.58 10.06
N GLU A 157 12.49 -23.53 9.80
CA GLU A 157 11.91 -23.99 8.55
C GLU A 157 12.42 -23.18 7.36
N ILE A 158 12.50 -21.86 7.46
CA ILE A 158 13.05 -21.01 6.39
C ILE A 158 14.52 -21.37 6.13
N LYS A 159 15.36 -21.47 7.18
CA LYS A 159 16.76 -21.87 7.06
C LYS A 159 16.91 -23.23 6.39
N ARG A 160 16.07 -24.21 6.76
CA ARG A 160 16.03 -25.53 6.12
C ARG A 160 15.67 -25.43 4.64
N LEU A 161 14.62 -24.69 4.29
CA LEU A 161 14.19 -24.50 2.91
C LEU A 161 15.28 -23.83 2.05
N LEU A 162 16.00 -22.85 2.60
CA LEU A 162 17.12 -22.20 1.92
C LEU A 162 18.27 -23.20 1.68
N ALA A 163 18.64 -23.98 2.70
CA ALA A 163 19.70 -24.98 2.60
C ALA A 163 19.36 -26.14 1.66
N GLU A 164 18.07 -26.52 1.56
CA GLU A 164 17.60 -27.53 0.60
C GLU A 164 17.61 -27.02 -0.85
N ARG A 165 17.48 -25.70 -1.04
CA ARG A 165 17.30 -25.10 -2.36
C ARG A 165 18.57 -24.53 -2.98
N PHE A 166 19.49 -24.02 -2.16
CA PHE A 166 20.67 -23.29 -2.61
C PHE A 166 21.96 -23.90 -2.05
N GLU A 167 22.99 -23.97 -2.89
CA GLU A 167 24.33 -24.32 -2.45
C GLU A 167 24.98 -23.10 -1.80
N GLY A 168 24.89 -23.02 -0.48
CA GLY A 168 25.41 -21.89 0.30
C GLY A 168 24.40 -20.74 0.42
N ALA A 169 24.91 -19.55 0.75
CA ALA A 169 24.09 -18.35 0.89
C ALA A 169 23.56 -17.90 -0.48
N PRO A 170 22.23 -17.84 -0.68
CA PRO A 170 21.69 -17.38 -1.94
C PRO A 170 21.95 -15.89 -2.13
N THR A 171 22.09 -15.50 -3.40
CA THR A 171 22.25 -14.09 -3.80
C THR A 171 20.96 -13.55 -4.39
N VAL A 172 20.41 -12.53 -3.74
CA VAL A 172 19.22 -11.78 -4.14
C VAL A 172 19.65 -10.43 -4.70
N VAL A 173 19.31 -10.17 -5.97
CA VAL A 173 19.45 -8.85 -6.59
C VAL A 173 18.13 -8.12 -6.49
N VAL A 174 18.10 -7.05 -5.69
CA VAL A 174 16.96 -6.16 -5.53
C VAL A 174 17.13 -4.98 -6.49
N VAL A 175 16.12 -4.70 -7.31
CA VAL A 175 16.12 -3.55 -8.22
C VAL A 175 15.01 -2.59 -7.86
N SER A 176 15.40 -1.36 -7.54
CA SER A 176 14.51 -0.29 -7.12
C SER A 176 15.15 1.06 -7.41
N TYR A 177 15.18 1.46 -8.68
CA TYR A 177 15.98 2.62 -9.09
C TYR A 177 15.51 3.93 -8.45
N HIS A 178 14.20 4.12 -8.25
CA HIS A 178 13.72 5.40 -7.71
C HIS A 178 13.91 5.57 -6.20
N THR A 179 13.97 4.46 -5.47
CA THR A 179 14.04 4.46 -4.00
C THR A 179 15.46 4.14 -3.55
N ASN A 180 15.93 4.81 -2.50
CA ASN A 180 17.18 4.51 -1.84
C ASN A 180 16.89 4.01 -0.42
N PRO A 181 17.13 2.72 -0.10
CA PRO A 181 16.87 2.19 1.24
C PRO A 181 17.80 2.80 2.31
N LEU A 182 18.94 3.40 1.92
CA LEU A 182 19.78 4.18 2.84
C LEU A 182 19.03 5.37 3.45
N TYR A 183 17.94 5.83 2.83
CA TYR A 183 17.10 6.88 3.41
C TYR A 183 16.49 6.46 4.75
N ALA A 184 16.18 5.18 4.94
CA ALA A 184 15.62 4.66 6.20
C ALA A 184 16.61 4.74 7.37
N ILE A 185 17.91 4.77 7.07
CA ILE A 185 19.03 4.86 8.02
C ILE A 185 19.86 6.13 7.78
N ARG A 186 19.24 7.20 7.26
CA ARG A 186 19.95 8.38 6.75
C ARG A 186 20.79 9.09 7.81
N GLU A 187 20.38 9.04 9.08
CA GLU A 187 21.12 9.69 10.17
C GLU A 187 22.42 8.94 10.44
N ARG A 188 22.34 7.61 10.56
CA ARG A 188 23.52 6.75 10.63
C ARG A 188 24.46 6.98 9.44
N VAL A 189 23.92 7.08 8.23
CA VAL A 189 24.73 7.34 7.02
C VAL A 189 25.36 8.74 7.06
N LEU A 190 24.64 9.76 7.53
CA LEU A 190 25.19 11.11 7.69
C LEU A 190 26.30 11.14 8.76
N GLU A 191 26.10 10.48 9.89
CA GLU A 191 27.07 10.42 10.99
C GLU A 191 28.33 9.63 10.63
N GLU A 192 28.17 8.47 9.98
CA GLU A 192 29.28 7.56 9.67
C GLU A 192 30.02 7.94 8.37
N GLU A 193 29.31 8.45 7.35
CA GLU A 193 29.89 8.73 6.03
C GLU A 193 29.94 10.22 5.68
N GLY A 194 29.26 11.09 6.43
CA GLY A 194 29.13 12.50 6.08
C GLY A 194 28.28 12.74 4.82
N ILE A 195 27.40 11.79 4.48
CA ILE A 195 26.57 11.83 3.27
C ILE A 195 25.11 12.04 3.65
N GLU A 196 24.53 13.12 3.17
CA GLU A 196 23.10 13.38 3.30
C GLU A 196 22.34 12.65 2.19
N ILE A 197 21.40 11.79 2.58
CA ILE A 197 20.53 11.08 1.63
C ILE A 197 19.29 11.92 1.38
N ASP A 198 19.06 12.29 0.11
CA ASP A 198 17.90 13.07 -0.28
C ASP A 198 16.59 12.30 -0.01
N CYS A 199 15.53 13.05 0.23
CA CYS A 199 14.23 12.49 0.55
C CYS A 199 13.32 12.23 -0.65
N TYR A 200 13.81 12.51 -1.85
CA TYR A 200 12.99 12.51 -3.03
C TYR A 200 12.50 11.11 -3.35
N ASP A 201 11.16 10.99 -3.46
CA ASP A 201 10.47 9.72 -3.66
C ASP A 201 10.80 8.62 -2.63
N GLN A 202 11.38 9.00 -1.50
CA GLN A 202 11.61 8.12 -0.36
C GLN A 202 10.37 8.04 0.53
N GLY A 203 10.17 6.90 1.18
CA GLY A 203 9.00 6.67 2.03
C GLY A 203 8.93 5.24 2.53
N GLY A 204 7.71 4.71 2.69
CA GLY A 204 7.50 3.36 3.20
C GLY A 204 8.21 2.25 2.41
N GLN A 205 8.44 2.44 1.11
CA GLN A 205 9.22 1.51 0.29
C GLN A 205 10.69 1.45 0.73
N SER A 206 11.32 2.60 1.05
CA SER A 206 12.71 2.65 1.51
C SER A 206 12.88 1.88 2.82
N VAL A 207 11.95 2.09 3.76
CA VAL A 207 11.90 1.39 5.05
C VAL A 207 11.69 -0.10 4.86
N TYR A 208 10.71 -0.49 4.03
CA TYR A 208 10.45 -1.90 3.73
C TYR A 208 11.70 -2.59 3.16
N GLN A 209 12.37 -1.95 2.20
CA GLN A 209 13.52 -2.53 1.52
C GLN A 209 14.73 -2.64 2.44
N GLU A 210 14.98 -1.62 3.25
CA GLU A 210 16.04 -1.64 4.25
C GLU A 210 15.82 -2.79 5.25
N ARG A 211 14.63 -2.89 5.84
CA ARG A 211 14.32 -3.94 6.82
C ARG A 211 14.31 -5.34 6.21
N LEU A 212 13.76 -5.49 5.01
CA LEU A 212 13.79 -6.77 4.30
C LEU A 212 15.24 -7.20 4.04
N ALA A 213 16.08 -6.30 3.52
CA ALA A 213 17.47 -6.60 3.22
C ALA A 213 18.27 -6.91 4.49
N TYR A 214 18.08 -6.15 5.57
CA TYR A 214 18.71 -6.40 6.86
C TYR A 214 18.34 -7.79 7.41
N HIS A 215 17.05 -8.12 7.49
CA HIS A 215 16.61 -9.39 8.07
C HIS A 215 16.97 -10.61 7.20
N LEU A 216 16.94 -10.48 5.87
CA LEU A 216 17.44 -11.54 4.98
C LEU A 216 18.94 -11.79 5.19
N ALA A 217 19.71 -10.73 5.38
CA ALA A 217 21.15 -10.82 5.54
C ALA A 217 21.57 -11.32 6.94
N GLU A 218 21.02 -10.72 8.00
CA GLU A 218 21.35 -11.05 9.40
C GLU A 218 20.74 -12.39 9.82
N GLY A 219 19.44 -12.57 9.59
CA GLY A 219 18.70 -13.75 10.07
C GLY A 219 18.94 -15.01 9.24
N PHE A 220 19.22 -14.85 7.95
CA PHE A 220 19.27 -15.96 6.99
C PHE A 220 20.57 -16.04 6.17
N GLY A 221 21.53 -15.14 6.41
CA GLY A 221 22.83 -15.15 5.75
C GLY A 221 22.79 -14.85 4.24
N VAL A 222 21.67 -14.37 3.72
CA VAL A 222 21.45 -14.07 2.30
C VAL A 222 22.31 -12.88 1.86
N GLU A 223 22.91 -12.98 0.67
CA GLU A 223 23.57 -11.82 0.03
C GLU A 223 22.50 -10.99 -0.71
N VAL A 224 22.32 -9.73 -0.35
CA VAL A 224 21.27 -8.84 -0.89
C VAL A 224 21.88 -7.62 -1.57
N LEU A 225 22.02 -7.66 -2.88
CA LEU A 225 22.57 -6.56 -3.66
C LEU A 225 21.44 -5.65 -4.12
N THR A 226 21.35 -4.44 -3.56
CA THR A 226 20.27 -3.50 -3.89
C THR A 226 20.75 -2.43 -4.86
N PHE A 227 20.18 -2.39 -6.06
CA PHE A 227 20.51 -1.42 -7.11
C PHE A 227 19.52 -0.27 -7.12
N THR A 228 20.06 0.95 -6.97
CA THR A 228 19.30 2.21 -6.94
C THR A 228 19.87 3.19 -7.95
N LEU A 229 19.13 4.21 -8.36
CA LEU A 229 19.69 5.26 -9.20
C LEU A 229 20.82 5.98 -8.45
N GLY A 230 21.96 6.12 -9.12
CA GLY A 230 23.11 6.84 -8.59
C GLY A 230 22.86 8.34 -8.54
N ARG A 231 23.26 8.96 -7.44
CA ARG A 231 23.22 10.41 -7.21
C ARG A 231 24.63 10.97 -7.15
N SER A 232 24.82 12.27 -7.36
CA SER A 232 26.14 12.90 -7.32
C SER A 232 26.81 12.78 -5.95
N TYR A 233 26.04 12.80 -4.86
CA TYR A 233 26.49 12.56 -3.50
C TYR A 233 26.82 11.08 -3.22
N LEU A 234 26.34 10.16 -4.07
CA LEU A 234 26.70 8.75 -4.06
C LEU A 234 27.97 8.54 -4.92
N THR A 235 29.12 9.00 -4.40
CA THR A 235 30.42 8.96 -5.09
C THR A 235 31.21 7.64 -4.97
N LYS A 236 30.87 6.77 -4.01
CA LYS A 236 31.59 5.51 -3.75
C LYS A 236 30.82 4.28 -4.29
N GLU A 237 31.55 3.22 -4.64
CA GLU A 237 30.98 1.90 -4.96
C GLU A 237 30.43 1.17 -3.71
N ARG A 238 30.86 1.56 -2.50
CA ARG A 238 30.46 0.97 -1.22
C ARG A 238 30.22 2.08 -0.19
N TYR A 239 29.06 2.04 0.46
CA TYR A 239 28.71 2.86 1.64
C TYR A 239 28.77 1.98 2.90
N HIS A 240 28.71 2.59 4.08
CA HIS A 240 28.17 1.93 5.27
C HIS A 240 26.77 1.40 4.94
N ASN A 241 26.76 0.15 4.52
CA ASN A 241 25.61 -0.54 3.95
C ASN A 241 24.60 -0.87 5.04
N ILE A 242 23.41 -1.26 4.61
CA ILE A 242 22.34 -1.78 5.49
C ILE A 242 22.91 -2.87 6.40
N HIS A 243 23.71 -3.76 5.80
CA HIS A 243 24.46 -4.84 6.44
C HIS A 243 25.68 -5.20 5.55
N PRO A 244 26.77 -5.80 6.05
CA PRO A 244 27.91 -6.21 5.22
C PRO A 244 27.56 -7.11 4.03
N ARG A 245 26.50 -7.92 4.16
CA ARG A 245 25.92 -8.77 3.10
C ARG A 245 24.76 -8.11 2.34
N ALA A 246 24.38 -6.89 2.69
CA ALA A 246 23.27 -6.16 2.05
C ALA A 246 23.72 -4.80 1.50
N PRO A 247 24.63 -4.77 0.50
CA PRO A 247 25.11 -3.51 -0.05
C PRO A 247 24.06 -2.78 -0.89
N VAL A 248 24.13 -1.44 -0.85
CA VAL A 248 23.39 -0.57 -1.77
C VAL A 248 24.35 -0.08 -2.85
N ILE A 249 24.02 -0.36 -4.11
CA ILE A 249 24.87 -0.17 -5.28
C ILE A 249 24.24 0.92 -6.16
N PRO A 250 24.87 2.10 -6.26
CA PRO A 250 24.36 3.18 -7.10
C PRO A 250 24.61 2.88 -8.59
N VAL A 251 23.57 3.01 -9.41
CA VAL A 251 23.59 2.84 -10.86
C VAL A 251 23.61 4.20 -11.52
N ARG A 252 24.77 4.61 -12.05
CA ARG A 252 24.91 5.90 -12.72
C ARG A 252 24.28 5.81 -14.11
N ALA A 253 23.27 6.64 -14.34
CA ALA A 253 22.76 6.85 -15.68
C ALA A 253 23.80 7.60 -16.53
N GLY A 254 23.91 7.27 -17.81
CA GLY A 254 24.79 7.97 -18.74
C GLY A 254 24.14 9.21 -19.35
N ASP A 255 24.76 9.72 -20.42
CA ASP A 255 24.40 11.01 -21.02
C ASP A 255 22.97 11.06 -21.58
N TRP A 256 22.39 9.90 -21.92
CA TRP A 256 21.01 9.80 -22.41
C TRP A 256 19.98 10.22 -21.37
N ALA A 257 20.31 10.13 -20.08
CA ALA A 257 19.42 10.53 -19.01
C ALA A 257 19.36 12.06 -18.79
N ARG A 258 20.29 12.83 -19.37
CA ARG A 258 20.41 14.28 -19.18
C ARG A 258 19.10 15.07 -19.36
N PRO A 259 18.21 14.76 -20.33
CA PRO A 259 16.93 15.47 -20.47
C PRO A 259 15.95 15.25 -19.32
N TYR A 260 16.16 14.22 -18.50
CA TYR A 260 15.27 13.82 -17.40
C TYR A 260 15.85 14.13 -16.02
N VAL A 261 17.06 14.72 -15.97
CA VAL A 261 17.72 15.12 -14.73
C VAL A 261 17.11 16.44 -14.24
N GLU A 262 16.61 16.44 -13.00
CA GLU A 262 15.87 17.54 -12.37
C GLU A 262 16.78 18.54 -11.67
N ASP A 263 17.95 18.11 -11.18
CA ASP A 263 18.89 18.94 -10.44
C ASP A 263 20.35 18.45 -10.57
N ASP A 264 21.27 19.18 -9.94
CA ASP A 264 22.70 18.89 -9.89
C ASP A 264 23.06 17.63 -9.09
N THR A 265 22.11 17.06 -8.34
CA THR A 265 22.29 15.76 -7.67
C THR A 265 22.15 14.58 -8.62
N GLY A 266 21.72 14.82 -9.87
CA GLY A 266 21.34 13.74 -10.79
C GLY A 266 19.96 13.16 -10.45
N LEU A 267 19.08 13.98 -9.85
CA LEU A 267 17.71 13.59 -9.54
C LEU A 267 16.94 13.22 -10.81
N ILE A 268 16.26 12.07 -10.83
CA ILE A 268 15.30 11.71 -11.89
C ILE A 268 14.03 11.25 -11.20
N LYS A 269 12.89 11.83 -11.60
CA LYS A 269 11.58 11.44 -11.06
C LYS A 269 11.29 9.98 -11.41
N LYS A 270 10.66 9.22 -10.52
CA LYS A 270 10.31 7.82 -10.81
C LYS A 270 9.42 7.69 -12.05
N GLU A 271 8.56 8.67 -12.29
CA GLU A 271 7.72 8.74 -13.49
C GLU A 271 8.54 8.84 -14.79
N ASN A 272 9.78 9.32 -14.75
CA ASN A 272 10.66 9.48 -15.92
C ASN A 272 11.66 8.32 -16.08
N LEU A 273 11.81 7.44 -15.10
CA LEU A 273 12.76 6.33 -15.16
C LEU A 273 12.49 5.36 -16.30
N TYR A 274 11.25 5.26 -16.76
CA TYR A 274 10.88 4.40 -17.90
C TYR A 274 11.60 4.80 -19.19
N PHE A 275 11.94 6.08 -19.38
CA PHE A 275 12.64 6.55 -20.58
C PHE A 275 14.11 6.12 -20.63
N ILE A 276 14.69 5.78 -19.48
CA ILE A 276 16.10 5.38 -19.35
C ILE A 276 16.26 3.97 -18.77
N LEU A 277 15.15 3.23 -18.66
CA LEU A 277 15.12 1.96 -17.94
C LEU A 277 16.05 0.92 -18.56
N ASP A 278 16.12 0.87 -19.89
CA ASP A 278 17.00 -0.06 -20.61
C ASP A 278 18.48 0.26 -20.36
N GLU A 279 18.86 1.53 -20.27
CA GLU A 279 20.23 1.93 -19.93
C GLU A 279 20.61 1.51 -18.50
N LEU A 280 19.74 1.75 -17.53
CA LEU A 280 19.96 1.32 -16.14
C LEU A 280 20.08 -0.21 -16.03
N VAL A 281 19.30 -0.93 -16.83
CA VAL A 281 19.40 -2.40 -16.95
C VAL A 281 20.76 -2.83 -17.49
N GLU A 282 21.29 -2.18 -18.53
CA GLU A 282 22.61 -2.53 -19.07
C GLU A 282 23.72 -2.28 -18.05
N VAL A 283 23.73 -1.11 -17.40
CA VAL A 283 24.74 -0.78 -16.39
C VAL A 283 24.71 -1.77 -15.22
N THR A 284 23.50 -2.16 -14.79
CA THR A 284 23.32 -3.16 -13.73
C THR A 284 23.80 -4.54 -14.18
N LEU A 285 23.49 -4.96 -15.41
CA LEU A 285 23.96 -6.23 -15.96
C LEU A 285 25.48 -6.28 -16.06
N ASP A 286 26.09 -5.22 -16.60
CA ASP A 286 27.55 -5.09 -16.73
C ASP A 286 28.23 -5.20 -15.37
N TYR A 287 27.68 -4.56 -14.33
CA TYR A 287 28.18 -4.71 -12.97
C TYR A 287 28.16 -6.17 -12.51
N LEU A 288 27.03 -6.86 -12.68
CA LEU A 288 26.87 -8.25 -12.25
C LEU A 288 27.87 -9.17 -12.97
N LEU A 289 28.03 -8.99 -14.29
CA LEU A 289 28.96 -9.78 -15.10
C LEU A 289 30.43 -9.51 -14.76
N GLN A 290 30.81 -8.23 -14.64
CA GLN A 290 32.19 -7.84 -14.32
C GLN A 290 32.63 -8.31 -12.93
N LYS A 291 31.71 -8.27 -11.95
CA LYS A 291 31.99 -8.74 -10.58
C LYS A 291 31.79 -10.26 -10.42
N GLY A 292 31.38 -10.96 -11.48
CA GLY A 292 31.15 -12.41 -11.46
C GLY A 292 30.03 -12.83 -10.49
N VAL A 293 29.02 -11.98 -10.30
CA VAL A 293 27.92 -12.24 -9.36
C VAL A 293 27.04 -13.34 -9.93
N ARG A 294 26.97 -14.47 -9.21
CA ARG A 294 25.94 -15.49 -9.43
C ARG A 294 24.64 -14.99 -8.81
N VAL A 295 23.57 -14.87 -9.60
CA VAL A 295 22.26 -14.42 -9.12
C VAL A 295 21.32 -15.61 -9.01
N ASP A 296 20.77 -15.83 -7.82
CA ASP A 296 19.78 -16.87 -7.57
C ASP A 296 18.35 -16.33 -7.71
N ILE A 297 18.12 -15.10 -7.24
CA ILE A 297 16.82 -14.42 -7.28
C ILE A 297 17.00 -12.97 -7.73
N PHE A 298 16.23 -12.53 -8.72
CA PHE A 298 15.98 -11.11 -8.96
C PHE A 298 14.64 -10.71 -8.34
N SER A 299 14.63 -9.61 -7.58
CA SER A 299 13.43 -9.02 -6.99
C SER A 299 13.22 -7.61 -7.50
N GLY A 300 12.17 -7.41 -8.29
CA GLY A 300 11.76 -6.09 -8.78
C GLY A 300 10.79 -5.45 -7.80
N HIS A 301 11.07 -4.22 -7.38
CA HIS A 301 10.20 -3.48 -6.45
C HIS A 301 9.61 -2.27 -7.13
N TYR A 302 8.28 -2.12 -7.02
CA TYR A 302 7.50 -1.11 -7.73
C TYR A 302 7.67 -1.23 -9.27
N ALA A 303 6.93 -0.43 -10.02
CA ALA A 303 6.77 -0.60 -11.46
C ALA A 303 8.08 -0.60 -12.26
N GLU A 304 9.02 0.34 -12.04
CA GLU A 304 10.27 0.32 -12.81
C GLU A 304 11.18 -0.85 -12.39
N GLY A 305 11.23 -1.22 -11.11
CA GLY A 305 12.00 -2.38 -10.65
C GLY A 305 11.47 -3.69 -11.26
N VAL A 306 10.15 -3.83 -11.33
CA VAL A 306 9.46 -4.94 -12.01
C VAL A 306 9.80 -4.96 -13.50
N GLY A 307 9.72 -3.82 -14.19
CA GLY A 307 10.11 -3.71 -15.60
C GLY A 307 11.60 -4.00 -15.84
N ALA A 308 12.48 -3.54 -14.96
CA ALA A 308 13.92 -3.74 -15.04
C ALA A 308 14.29 -5.20 -14.85
N VAL A 309 13.78 -5.86 -13.81
CA VAL A 309 14.09 -7.26 -13.51
C VAL A 309 13.64 -8.20 -14.63
N ARG A 310 12.48 -7.93 -15.25
CA ARG A 310 12.02 -8.68 -16.42
C ARG A 310 13.09 -8.74 -17.51
N ARG A 311 13.72 -7.59 -17.80
CA ARG A 311 14.79 -7.46 -18.80
C ARG A 311 16.12 -8.04 -18.30
N LEU A 312 16.51 -7.72 -17.08
CA LEU A 312 17.76 -8.20 -16.45
C LEU A 312 17.80 -9.72 -16.41
N ARG A 313 16.75 -10.39 -15.94
CA ARG A 313 16.69 -11.85 -15.88
C ARG A 313 16.91 -12.49 -17.25
N ARG A 314 16.27 -11.94 -18.29
CA ARG A 314 16.42 -12.45 -19.66
C ARG A 314 17.86 -12.31 -20.14
N ARG A 315 18.43 -11.11 -20.06
CA ARG A 315 19.79 -10.83 -20.52
C ARG A 315 20.86 -11.55 -19.69
N TYR A 316 20.65 -11.68 -18.39
CA TYR A 316 21.52 -12.46 -17.50
C TYR A 316 21.51 -13.95 -17.86
N LEU A 317 20.35 -14.52 -18.15
CA LEU A 317 20.25 -15.90 -18.65
C LEU A 317 20.97 -16.07 -19.98
N GLU A 318 20.83 -15.13 -20.91
CA GLU A 318 21.51 -15.14 -22.21
C GLU A 318 23.04 -15.07 -22.04
N ALA A 319 23.53 -14.25 -21.11
CA ALA A 319 24.97 -14.05 -20.89
C ALA A 319 25.63 -15.18 -20.08
N THR A 320 24.90 -15.80 -19.14
CA THR A 320 25.48 -16.73 -18.15
C THR A 320 24.99 -18.18 -18.29
N GLY A 321 23.87 -18.41 -18.98
CA GLY A 321 23.16 -19.68 -18.98
C GLY A 321 22.41 -20.00 -17.67
N ILE A 322 22.41 -19.09 -16.68
CA ILE A 322 21.79 -19.30 -15.37
C ILE A 322 20.39 -18.70 -15.34
N ARG A 323 19.38 -19.52 -15.04
CA ARG A 323 18.00 -19.06 -14.88
C ARG A 323 17.72 -18.72 -13.42
N ALA A 324 17.91 -17.47 -13.04
CA ALA A 324 17.48 -16.94 -11.75
C ALA A 324 15.94 -16.93 -11.61
N LEU A 325 15.46 -16.99 -10.37
CA LEU A 325 14.05 -16.76 -10.03
C LEU A 325 13.71 -15.27 -10.15
N TYR A 326 12.45 -14.95 -10.43
CA TYR A 326 11.95 -13.58 -10.51
C TYR A 326 10.75 -13.36 -9.57
N SER A 327 10.95 -12.51 -8.57
CA SER A 327 9.88 -11.93 -7.76
C SER A 327 9.53 -10.50 -8.18
N ALA A 328 8.24 -10.17 -8.22
CA ALA A 328 7.73 -8.81 -8.43
C ALA A 328 6.96 -8.35 -7.20
N THR A 329 7.41 -7.28 -6.53
CA THR A 329 6.75 -6.69 -5.35
C THR A 329 6.04 -5.39 -5.74
N THR A 330 4.74 -5.29 -5.45
CA THR A 330 3.87 -4.22 -5.95
C THR A 330 4.20 -2.83 -5.38
N HIS A 331 4.17 -2.66 -4.06
CA HIS A 331 4.23 -1.39 -3.30
C HIS A 331 3.12 -0.38 -3.60
N SER A 332 2.75 -0.22 -4.86
CA SER A 332 1.51 0.42 -5.31
C SER A 332 1.21 -0.01 -6.74
N LEU A 333 -0.06 -0.02 -7.12
CA LEU A 333 -0.47 -0.34 -8.48
C LEU A 333 -0.72 0.93 -9.30
N GLY A 334 -0.19 0.96 -10.52
CA GLY A 334 -0.39 2.07 -11.47
C GLY A 334 -1.85 2.27 -11.81
N TRP A 335 -2.63 1.21 -11.90
CA TRP A 335 -4.07 1.26 -12.17
C TRP A 335 -4.83 1.95 -11.05
N ASP A 336 -4.57 1.56 -9.80
CA ASP A 336 -5.21 2.16 -8.64
C ASP A 336 -4.80 3.62 -8.49
N LYS A 337 -3.52 3.95 -8.75
CA LYS A 337 -3.05 5.33 -8.79
C LYS A 337 -3.77 6.11 -9.89
N PHE A 338 -3.81 5.58 -11.12
CA PHE A 338 -4.48 6.20 -12.27
C PHE A 338 -5.91 6.58 -11.92
N VAL A 339 -6.74 5.61 -11.52
CA VAL A 339 -8.15 5.80 -11.19
C VAL A 339 -8.35 6.92 -10.17
N ASN A 340 -7.56 6.94 -9.09
CA ASN A 340 -7.76 7.90 -8.02
C ASN A 340 -7.15 9.28 -8.29
N THR A 341 -6.09 9.38 -9.12
CA THR A 341 -5.57 10.69 -9.56
C THR A 341 -6.41 11.29 -10.67
N TYR A 342 -7.06 10.46 -11.49
CA TYR A 342 -7.81 10.91 -12.66
C TYR A 342 -8.91 11.91 -12.33
N TYR A 343 -9.52 11.80 -11.14
CA TYR A 343 -10.64 12.64 -10.73
C TYR A 343 -10.26 14.08 -10.38
N GLU A 344 -9.00 14.33 -10.03
CA GLU A 344 -8.61 15.57 -9.36
C GLU A 344 -7.40 16.25 -10.00
N TYR A 345 -6.66 15.53 -10.82
CA TYR A 345 -5.44 16.01 -11.44
C TYR A 345 -5.81 16.62 -12.79
N SER A 346 -5.16 17.74 -13.12
CA SER A 346 -5.27 18.32 -14.45
C SER A 346 -4.70 17.35 -15.50
N PRO A 347 -5.12 17.49 -16.76
CA PRO A 347 -4.51 16.81 -17.90
C PRO A 347 -2.98 16.83 -17.91
N GLY A 348 -2.37 17.99 -17.68
CA GLY A 348 -0.92 18.14 -17.57
C GLY A 348 -0.33 17.31 -16.44
N GLN A 349 -0.93 17.38 -15.25
CA GLN A 349 -0.47 16.59 -14.11
C GLN A 349 -0.58 15.08 -14.36
N LEU A 350 -1.58 14.61 -15.10
CA LEU A 350 -1.72 13.20 -15.46
C LEU A 350 -0.67 12.75 -16.49
N ARG A 351 -0.26 13.62 -17.41
CA ARG A 351 0.81 13.31 -18.39
C ARG A 351 2.14 13.09 -17.68
N GLU A 352 2.44 13.92 -16.69
CA GLU A 352 3.66 13.78 -15.88
C GLU A 352 3.74 12.44 -15.14
N LEU A 353 2.62 11.72 -14.97
CA LEU A 353 2.58 10.41 -14.31
C LEU A 353 2.94 9.23 -15.20
N ASN A 354 3.07 9.44 -16.52
CA ASN A 354 3.53 8.44 -17.51
C ASN A 354 2.87 7.06 -17.38
N PHE A 355 1.56 7.01 -17.10
CA PHE A 355 0.82 5.74 -16.96
C PHE A 355 0.88 4.84 -18.21
N HIS A 356 1.02 5.43 -19.39
CA HIS A 356 1.19 4.72 -20.66
C HIS A 356 2.50 3.90 -20.71
N LEU A 357 3.52 4.29 -19.94
CA LEU A 357 4.75 3.51 -19.77
C LEU A 357 4.62 2.56 -18.59
N ARG A 358 4.10 3.04 -17.45
CA ARG A 358 3.98 2.27 -16.21
C ARG A 358 3.09 1.03 -16.33
N LEU A 359 1.88 1.17 -16.87
CA LEU A 359 0.87 0.10 -16.86
C LEU A 359 1.32 -1.13 -17.67
N PRO A 360 1.93 -0.99 -18.88
CA PRO A 360 2.51 -2.13 -19.58
C PRO A 360 3.65 -2.80 -18.80
N GLU A 361 4.54 -2.03 -18.16
CA GLU A 361 5.66 -2.60 -17.40
C GLU A 361 5.20 -3.46 -16.23
N GLU A 362 4.21 -2.98 -15.48
CA GLU A 362 3.55 -3.73 -14.41
C GLU A 362 2.85 -4.98 -14.96
N ARG A 363 2.02 -4.84 -16.01
CA ARG A 363 1.25 -5.95 -16.59
C ARG A 363 2.15 -7.08 -17.06
N ASP A 364 3.15 -6.75 -17.88
CA ASP A 364 4.02 -7.76 -18.48
C ASP A 364 4.96 -8.34 -17.40
N GLY A 365 5.44 -7.49 -16.47
CA GLY A 365 6.23 -7.93 -15.33
C GLY A 365 5.50 -8.91 -14.40
N PHE A 366 4.25 -8.64 -14.02
CA PHE A 366 3.47 -9.52 -13.15
C PHE A 366 3.09 -10.85 -13.82
N ARG A 367 2.89 -10.86 -15.15
CA ARG A 367 2.62 -12.10 -15.91
C ARG A 367 3.84 -13.01 -16.00
N GLU A 368 5.02 -12.42 -16.18
CA GLU A 368 6.28 -13.14 -16.38
C GLU A 368 6.97 -13.54 -15.07
N ALA A 369 6.63 -12.90 -13.95
CA ALA A 369 7.16 -13.24 -12.63
C ALA A 369 6.94 -14.72 -12.27
N ASP A 370 7.90 -15.30 -11.56
CA ASP A 370 7.74 -16.62 -10.96
C ASP A 370 6.86 -16.52 -9.69
N VAL A 371 6.96 -15.39 -8.97
CA VAL A 371 6.08 -15.01 -7.86
C VAL A 371 5.79 -13.50 -7.87
N VAL A 372 4.54 -13.12 -7.59
CA VAL A 372 4.15 -11.72 -7.37
C VAL A 372 3.79 -11.56 -5.90
N ILE A 373 4.47 -10.64 -5.22
CA ILE A 373 4.23 -10.28 -3.83
C ILE A 373 3.37 -9.04 -3.80
N ALA A 374 2.09 -9.23 -3.48
CA ALA A 374 1.15 -8.14 -3.23
C ALA A 374 1.28 -7.67 -1.77
N VAL A 375 1.56 -6.39 -1.57
CA VAL A 375 1.78 -5.82 -0.21
C VAL A 375 0.48 -5.64 0.57
N SER A 376 -0.66 -5.94 -0.05
CA SER A 376 -1.98 -5.93 0.60
C SER A 376 -2.89 -6.99 -0.01
N PRO A 377 -3.80 -7.59 0.79
CA PRO A 377 -4.77 -8.53 0.26
C PRO A 377 -5.70 -7.89 -0.79
N THR A 378 -5.96 -6.58 -0.75
CA THR A 378 -6.78 -5.90 -1.77
C THR A 378 -6.12 -5.89 -3.14
N GLU A 379 -4.79 -5.84 -3.20
CA GLU A 379 -4.07 -5.79 -4.47
C GLU A 379 -4.11 -7.11 -5.23
N VAL A 380 -4.31 -8.25 -4.53
CA VAL A 380 -4.37 -9.59 -5.15
C VAL A 380 -5.45 -9.63 -6.23
N GLU A 381 -6.62 -9.06 -5.97
CA GLU A 381 -7.72 -9.03 -6.93
C GLU A 381 -7.37 -8.19 -8.17
N THR A 382 -6.77 -7.01 -7.98
CA THR A 382 -6.33 -6.14 -9.08
C THR A 382 -5.24 -6.80 -9.93
N VAL A 383 -4.22 -7.38 -9.27
CA VAL A 383 -3.07 -8.05 -9.90
C VAL A 383 -3.49 -9.30 -10.68
N THR A 384 -4.44 -10.07 -10.17
CA THR A 384 -4.94 -11.30 -10.85
C THR A 384 -6.02 -11.03 -11.89
N ASN A 385 -6.63 -9.83 -11.90
CA ASN A 385 -7.71 -9.52 -12.83
C ASN A 385 -7.21 -9.57 -14.29
N PRO A 386 -7.76 -10.46 -15.15
CA PRO A 386 -7.29 -10.65 -16.53
C PRO A 386 -7.54 -9.43 -17.44
N SER A 387 -8.48 -8.57 -17.07
CA SER A 387 -8.76 -7.30 -17.76
C SER A 387 -7.79 -6.18 -17.38
N LEU A 388 -7.02 -6.36 -16.30
CA LEU A 388 -6.00 -5.43 -15.83
C LEU A 388 -4.61 -6.06 -16.05
N TYR A 389 -4.01 -6.56 -14.97
CA TYR A 389 -2.66 -7.13 -14.99
C TYR A 389 -2.62 -8.60 -15.39
N GLY A 390 -3.60 -9.40 -14.96
CA GLY A 390 -3.74 -10.81 -15.37
C GLY A 390 -2.59 -11.72 -14.93
N ALA A 391 -2.00 -11.46 -13.76
CA ALA A 391 -1.07 -12.40 -13.15
C ALA A 391 -1.77 -13.72 -12.84
N SER A 392 -1.06 -14.85 -12.97
CA SER A 392 -1.63 -16.16 -12.64
C SER A 392 -1.90 -16.26 -11.14
N PRO A 393 -3.13 -16.56 -10.68
CA PRO A 393 -3.45 -16.57 -9.24
C PRO A 393 -2.55 -17.49 -8.40
N GLY A 394 -2.09 -18.61 -8.97
CA GLY A 394 -1.17 -19.53 -8.28
C GLY A 394 0.25 -18.99 -8.06
N LYS A 395 0.59 -17.83 -8.64
CA LYS A 395 1.87 -17.15 -8.48
C LYS A 395 1.77 -15.90 -7.60
N VAL A 396 0.56 -15.48 -7.22
CA VAL A 396 0.36 -14.26 -6.43
C VAL A 396 0.22 -14.64 -4.97
N VAL A 397 1.07 -14.07 -4.12
CA VAL A 397 1.01 -14.19 -2.66
C VAL A 397 0.84 -12.80 -2.07
N SER A 398 0.00 -12.68 -1.03
CA SER A 398 -0.06 -11.45 -0.25
C SER A 398 0.91 -11.56 0.92
N ILE A 399 1.91 -10.69 0.96
CA ILE A 399 2.82 -10.56 2.11
C ILE A 399 2.77 -9.08 2.53
N PRO A 400 1.89 -8.74 3.48
CA PRO A 400 1.76 -7.36 3.90
C PRO A 400 2.97 -6.87 4.69
N GLY A 401 3.25 -5.56 4.62
CA GLY A 401 4.35 -4.96 5.36
C GLY A 401 4.14 -5.05 6.88
N GLY A 402 5.24 -5.27 7.61
CA GLY A 402 5.27 -5.27 9.07
C GLY A 402 5.63 -3.92 9.68
N VAL A 403 5.64 -3.86 11.00
CA VAL A 403 6.13 -2.74 11.81
C VAL A 403 7.22 -3.26 12.74
N ASP A 404 8.30 -2.50 12.89
CA ASP A 404 9.34 -2.77 13.90
C ASP A 404 8.77 -2.45 15.28
N THR A 405 8.39 -3.48 16.05
CA THR A 405 7.79 -3.32 17.38
C THR A 405 8.81 -3.02 18.48
N ASP A 406 10.11 -3.12 18.21
CA ASP A 406 11.13 -2.69 19.17
C ASP A 406 11.28 -1.17 19.12
N LEU A 407 11.23 -0.60 17.91
CA LEU A 407 11.21 0.84 17.68
C LEU A 407 9.82 1.44 18.00
N PHE A 408 8.78 0.96 17.32
CA PHE A 408 7.39 1.44 17.48
C PHE A 408 6.67 0.65 18.56
N ARG A 409 6.86 1.09 19.80
CA ARG A 409 6.27 0.50 21.00
C ARG A 409 5.51 1.55 21.82
N PRO A 410 4.61 1.11 22.74
CA PRO A 410 3.94 2.02 23.66
C PRO A 410 4.92 2.89 24.46
N TYR A 411 4.46 4.09 24.83
CA TYR A 411 5.21 5.06 25.62
C TYR A 411 5.59 4.51 27.01
N ASP A 412 6.86 4.64 27.35
CA ASP A 412 7.41 4.39 28.69
C ASP A 412 7.99 5.71 29.24
N PRO A 413 7.40 6.30 30.30
CA PRO A 413 7.88 7.56 30.88
C PRO A 413 9.36 7.56 31.26
N ALA A 414 9.90 6.42 31.71
CA ALA A 414 11.28 6.32 32.14
C ALA A 414 12.27 6.38 30.97
N ARG A 415 11.88 5.85 29.81
CA ARG A 415 12.71 5.81 28.59
C ARG A 415 12.50 7.03 27.72
N ASP A 416 11.24 7.39 27.50
CA ASP A 416 10.81 8.27 26.42
C ASP A 416 10.42 9.69 26.91
N GLY A 417 10.24 9.88 28.22
CA GLY A 417 9.67 11.11 28.78
C GLY A 417 10.48 12.38 28.48
N ARG A 418 11.82 12.26 28.42
CA ARG A 418 12.69 13.40 28.08
C ARG A 418 12.49 13.88 26.64
N GLU A 419 12.41 12.96 25.69
CA GLU A 419 12.26 13.27 24.26
C GLU A 419 10.87 13.85 23.97
N VAL A 420 9.83 13.25 24.55
CA VAL A 420 8.45 13.75 24.43
C VAL A 420 8.32 15.16 25.03
N GLU A 421 8.92 15.42 26.20
CA GLU A 421 8.90 16.75 26.82
C GLU A 421 9.71 17.78 26.02
N ALA A 422 10.86 17.38 25.47
CA ALA A 422 11.64 18.23 24.58
C ALA A 422 10.82 18.62 23.33
N LEU A 423 10.09 17.67 22.74
CA LEU A 423 9.21 17.91 21.60
C LEU A 423 8.05 18.85 21.95
N ARG A 424 7.40 18.64 23.11
CA ARG A 424 6.36 19.54 23.64
C ARG A 424 6.87 20.97 23.77
N LYS A 425 8.03 21.15 24.40
CA LYS A 425 8.65 22.48 24.57
C LYS A 425 9.02 23.12 23.25
N LYS A 426 9.60 22.35 22.31
CA LYS A 426 9.97 22.81 20.96
C LYS A 426 8.77 23.39 20.22
N HIS A 427 7.61 22.73 20.32
CA HIS A 427 6.39 23.10 19.60
C HIS A 427 5.32 23.81 20.46
N ARG A 428 5.66 24.19 21.71
CA ARG A 428 4.76 24.89 22.65
C ARG A 428 3.44 24.17 22.89
N ILE A 429 3.49 22.85 23.03
CA ILE A 429 2.33 21.99 23.29
C ILE A 429 2.15 21.84 24.79
N ALA A 430 1.10 22.44 25.35
CA ALA A 430 0.80 22.39 26.77
C ALA A 430 0.37 20.97 27.20
N GLU A 431 0.52 20.65 28.48
CA GLU A 431 0.15 19.31 29.02
C GLU A 431 -1.32 18.95 28.74
N GLY A 432 -2.23 19.94 28.79
CA GLY A 432 -3.65 19.77 28.50
C GLY A 432 -4.02 19.76 27.02
N ASP A 433 -3.07 20.06 26.11
CA ASP A 433 -3.33 20.04 24.67
C ASP A 433 -3.48 18.62 24.16
N ARG A 434 -4.36 18.44 23.17
CA ARG A 434 -4.59 17.18 22.44
C ARG A 434 -4.01 17.28 21.04
N VAL A 435 -3.21 16.30 20.61
CA VAL A 435 -2.54 16.36 19.30
C VAL A 435 -3.27 15.51 18.27
N VAL A 436 -3.73 16.12 17.19
CA VAL A 436 -4.16 15.42 15.96
C VAL A 436 -2.96 15.38 15.02
N LEU A 437 -2.39 14.20 14.80
CA LEU A 437 -1.22 14.02 13.94
C LEU A 437 -1.64 13.60 12.53
N VAL A 438 -1.21 14.39 11.54
CA VAL A 438 -1.26 14.07 10.12
C VAL A 438 0.18 13.92 9.66
N ALA A 439 0.62 12.68 9.44
CA ALA A 439 2.01 12.37 9.17
C ALA A 439 2.21 11.67 7.83
N GLY A 440 3.36 11.95 7.22
CA GLY A 440 3.87 11.22 6.08
C GLY A 440 4.43 12.14 5.02
N ARG A 441 4.36 11.69 3.78
CA ARG A 441 5.03 12.35 2.66
C ARG A 441 4.16 13.47 2.06
N LEU A 442 4.07 14.62 2.74
CA LEU A 442 3.02 15.62 2.54
C LEU A 442 3.26 16.61 1.38
N TRP A 443 4.33 16.48 0.60
CA TRP A 443 4.49 17.27 -0.64
C TRP A 443 3.45 16.93 -1.71
N ASP A 444 2.84 15.74 -1.62
CA ASP A 444 1.65 15.37 -2.38
C ASP A 444 0.42 15.41 -1.46
N TYR A 445 0.20 16.60 -0.87
CA TYR A 445 -0.71 16.80 0.25
C TYR A 445 -2.15 16.37 -0.08
N LYS A 446 -2.61 16.62 -1.32
CA LYS A 446 -3.91 16.15 -1.80
C LYS A 446 -3.97 14.64 -1.81
N ARG A 447 -3.04 13.93 -2.45
CA ARG A 447 -3.08 12.46 -2.42
C ARG A 447 -3.01 11.90 -0.99
N LYS A 448 -2.29 12.57 -0.09
CA LYS A 448 -2.19 12.20 1.33
C LYS A 448 -3.37 12.65 2.20
N GLY A 449 -4.33 13.40 1.64
CA GLY A 449 -5.54 13.81 2.34
C GLY A 449 -5.35 14.92 3.37
N VAL A 450 -4.25 15.69 3.25
CA VAL A 450 -3.97 16.82 4.14
C VAL A 450 -5.02 17.91 3.98
N ASP A 451 -5.49 18.14 2.75
CA ASP A 451 -6.61 19.03 2.46
C ASP A 451 -7.87 18.61 3.22
N ILE A 452 -8.21 17.32 3.19
CA ILE A 452 -9.36 16.77 3.95
C ILE A 452 -9.13 16.93 5.46
N ALA A 453 -7.93 16.62 5.95
CA ALA A 453 -7.59 16.76 7.36
C ALA A 453 -7.69 18.21 7.87
N ILE A 454 -7.35 19.20 7.04
CA ILE A 454 -7.52 20.63 7.35
C ILE A 454 -9.00 20.99 7.46
N GLU A 455 -9.86 20.51 6.55
CA GLU A 455 -11.31 20.73 6.63
C GLU A 455 -11.91 20.07 7.89
N VAL A 456 -11.49 18.84 8.21
CA VAL A 456 -11.87 18.16 9.45
C VAL A 456 -11.42 18.98 10.67
N GLY A 457 -10.18 19.48 10.66
CA GLY A 457 -9.64 20.27 11.75
C GLY A 457 -10.44 21.54 12.03
N ALA A 458 -10.95 22.20 10.99
CA ALA A 458 -11.79 23.39 11.12
C ALA A 458 -13.09 23.09 11.89
N LEU A 459 -13.67 21.90 11.71
CA LEU A 459 -14.85 21.44 12.45
C LEU A 459 -14.51 21.00 13.89
N VAL A 460 -13.35 20.38 14.09
CA VAL A 460 -12.91 19.86 15.39
C VAL A 460 -12.50 20.98 16.35
N LYS A 461 -11.82 22.04 15.86
CA LYS A 461 -11.35 23.18 16.66
C LYS A 461 -12.45 23.83 17.50
N GLY A 462 -13.67 23.92 16.97
CA GLY A 462 -14.82 24.51 17.70
C GLY A 462 -15.45 23.58 18.75
N ARG A 463 -15.00 22.33 18.84
CA ARG A 463 -15.62 21.26 19.63
C ARG A 463 -14.69 20.67 20.69
N VAL A 464 -13.38 20.85 20.52
CA VAL A 464 -12.34 20.31 21.41
C VAL A 464 -11.39 21.44 21.82
N GLU A 465 -11.37 21.76 23.11
CA GLU A 465 -10.45 22.75 23.67
C GLU A 465 -9.00 22.21 23.65
N GLY A 466 -8.04 23.09 23.34
CA GLY A 466 -6.61 22.75 23.35
C GLY A 466 -6.18 21.78 22.25
N VAL A 467 -6.92 21.66 21.15
CA VAL A 467 -6.50 20.79 20.04
C VAL A 467 -5.35 21.42 19.23
N LYS A 468 -4.31 20.64 18.94
CA LYS A 468 -3.19 20.99 18.07
C LYS A 468 -3.14 20.05 16.87
N PHE A 469 -3.08 20.60 15.66
CA PHE A 469 -2.96 19.84 14.41
C PHE A 469 -1.50 19.80 13.97
N ALA A 470 -0.84 18.67 14.20
CA ALA A 470 0.55 18.47 13.78
C ALA A 470 0.57 17.88 12.36
N PHE A 471 1.03 18.68 11.39
CA PHE A 471 1.29 18.24 10.02
C PHE A 471 2.79 17.98 9.88
N VAL A 472 3.19 16.71 9.93
CA VAL A 472 4.61 16.30 9.95
C VAL A 472 4.97 15.65 8.62
N GLY A 473 5.98 16.21 7.95
CA GLY A 473 6.43 15.74 6.64
C GLY A 473 6.09 16.64 5.47
N LEU A 474 5.97 17.95 5.72
CA LEU A 474 5.88 18.97 4.67
C LEU A 474 7.21 19.12 3.94
N SER A 475 7.16 19.62 2.70
CA SER A 475 8.36 20.04 1.97
C SER A 475 9.14 21.11 2.75
N PRO A 476 10.47 21.17 2.63
CA PRO A 476 11.25 22.31 3.08
C PRO A 476 10.83 23.61 2.39
N HIS A 477 10.96 24.74 3.09
CA HIS A 477 10.64 26.06 2.54
C HIS A 477 11.55 26.46 1.37
N ASP A 478 12.83 26.07 1.44
CA ASP A 478 13.91 26.36 0.51
C ASP A 478 14.22 25.18 -0.42
N HIS A 479 13.29 24.22 -0.54
CA HIS A 479 13.47 23.04 -1.38
C HIS A 479 13.84 23.42 -2.82
N PRO A 480 14.86 22.77 -3.44
CA PRO A 480 15.36 23.17 -4.76
C PRO A 480 14.31 23.08 -5.87
N VAL A 481 13.38 22.12 -5.76
CA VAL A 481 12.32 21.91 -6.74
C VAL A 481 11.09 22.79 -6.45
N GLU A 482 10.72 23.70 -7.37
CA GLU A 482 9.64 24.70 -7.21
C GLU A 482 8.28 24.09 -6.84
N LEU A 483 7.88 22.98 -7.49
CA LEU A 483 6.61 22.29 -7.23
C LEU A 483 6.38 22.00 -5.73
N TRP A 484 7.44 21.76 -4.98
CA TRP A 484 7.41 21.31 -3.59
C TRP A 484 7.30 22.49 -2.65
N ARG A 485 7.98 23.60 -2.99
CA ARG A 485 7.78 24.89 -2.34
C ARG A 485 6.35 25.38 -2.54
N THR A 486 5.81 25.23 -3.75
CA THR A 486 4.41 25.53 -4.05
C THR A 486 3.46 24.68 -3.21
N SER A 487 3.67 23.36 -3.15
CA SER A 487 2.87 22.45 -2.31
C SER A 487 2.83 22.89 -0.84
N ARG A 488 3.97 23.27 -0.25
CA ARG A 488 3.99 23.82 1.12
C ARG A 488 3.20 25.12 1.24
N ARG A 489 3.41 26.07 0.32
CA ARG A 489 2.66 27.35 0.32
C ARG A 489 1.16 27.13 0.23
N GLU A 490 0.71 26.15 -0.56
CA GLU A 490 -0.71 25.78 -0.67
C GLU A 490 -1.26 25.22 0.65
N VAL A 491 -0.54 24.32 1.32
CA VAL A 491 -0.93 23.80 2.64
C VAL A 491 -1.04 24.94 3.66
N GLU A 492 -0.04 25.83 3.72
CA GLU A 492 -0.08 26.99 4.61
C GLU A 492 -1.25 27.92 4.31
N ALA A 493 -1.55 28.16 3.03
CA ALA A 493 -2.68 28.98 2.60
C ALA A 493 -4.01 28.34 3.03
N LEU A 494 -4.16 27.03 2.89
CA LEU A 494 -5.34 26.28 3.34
C LEU A 494 -5.52 26.36 4.86
N VAL A 495 -4.46 26.13 5.63
CA VAL A 495 -4.47 26.25 7.09
C VAL A 495 -4.92 27.66 7.53
N ARG A 496 -4.39 28.71 6.88
CA ARG A 496 -4.79 30.11 7.15
C ARG A 496 -6.25 30.37 6.77
N ALA A 497 -6.66 29.93 5.58
CA ALA A 497 -8.02 30.12 5.08
C ALA A 497 -9.09 29.45 5.96
N ARG A 498 -8.73 28.37 6.65
CA ARG A 498 -9.59 27.67 7.62
C ARG A 498 -9.43 28.13 9.06
N GLY A 499 -8.65 29.19 9.31
CA GLY A 499 -8.48 29.76 10.65
C GLY A 499 -7.77 28.82 11.63
N LEU A 500 -6.93 27.91 11.12
CA LEU A 500 -6.22 26.89 11.90
C LEU A 500 -4.76 27.25 12.20
N TRP A 501 -4.28 28.41 11.76
CA TRP A 501 -2.86 28.79 11.85
C TRP A 501 -2.27 28.68 13.27
N GLU A 502 -2.95 29.25 14.27
CA GLU A 502 -2.50 29.25 15.67
C GLU A 502 -2.58 27.88 16.36
N ASP A 503 -3.34 26.95 15.77
CA ASP A 503 -3.56 25.60 16.28
C ASP A 503 -2.79 24.55 15.49
N SER A 504 -2.08 24.96 14.44
CA SER A 504 -1.34 24.04 13.57
C SER A 504 0.14 24.08 13.83
N ILE A 505 0.77 22.91 13.83
CA ILE A 505 2.21 22.72 13.92
C ILE A 505 2.66 22.15 12.58
N LEU A 506 3.32 22.99 11.79
CA LEU A 506 3.78 22.64 10.44
C LEU A 506 5.25 22.24 10.50
N VAL A 507 5.52 20.94 10.35
CA VAL A 507 6.86 20.37 10.49
C VAL A 507 7.31 19.83 9.15
N GLU A 508 8.55 20.16 8.80
CA GLU A 508 9.24 19.53 7.69
C GLU A 508 9.37 18.03 7.93
N MET A 509 9.87 17.34 6.93
CA MET A 509 10.07 15.90 7.04
C MET A 509 11.20 15.56 8.01
N VAL A 510 10.83 14.74 8.99
CA VAL A 510 11.72 14.25 10.04
C VAL A 510 12.26 12.86 9.67
N PRO A 511 13.39 12.45 10.25
CA PRO A 511 13.85 11.06 10.24
C PRO A 511 12.76 10.10 10.71
N HIS A 512 12.80 8.85 10.22
CA HIS A 512 11.81 7.84 10.58
C HIS A 512 11.83 7.52 12.08
N GLU A 513 13.01 7.55 12.69
CA GLU A 513 13.21 7.33 14.12
C GLU A 513 12.57 8.46 14.96
N GLU A 514 12.64 9.71 14.50
CA GLU A 514 11.95 10.84 15.17
C GLU A 514 10.41 10.73 15.11
N MET A 515 9.85 10.02 14.11
CA MET A 515 8.39 9.81 14.03
C MET A 515 7.86 9.05 15.26
N VAL A 516 8.67 8.21 15.90
CA VAL A 516 8.25 7.52 17.13
C VAL A 516 7.94 8.49 18.26
N VAL A 517 8.69 9.60 18.36
CA VAL A 517 8.50 10.59 19.41
C VAL A 517 7.19 11.36 19.18
N TRP A 518 6.87 11.67 17.92
CA TRP A 518 5.57 12.24 17.54
C TRP A 518 4.41 11.33 17.90
N LEU A 519 4.51 10.03 17.57
CA LEU A 519 3.49 9.05 17.90
C LEU A 519 3.29 8.88 19.41
N LYS A 520 4.38 8.85 20.18
CA LYS A 520 4.31 8.79 21.66
C LYS A 520 3.68 10.06 22.22
N LEU A 521 3.99 11.24 21.67
CA LEU A 521 3.36 12.50 22.02
C LEU A 521 1.83 12.46 21.79
N VAL A 522 1.38 11.96 20.63
CA VAL A 522 -0.06 11.81 20.34
C VAL A 522 -0.72 10.94 21.41
N ALA A 523 -0.13 9.78 21.72
CA ALA A 523 -0.66 8.84 22.70
C ALA A 523 -0.82 9.48 24.08
N VAL A 524 0.21 10.17 24.60
CA VAL A 524 0.14 10.81 25.92
C VAL A 524 -0.73 12.08 25.93
N SER A 525 -0.93 12.72 24.79
CA SER A 525 -1.83 13.87 24.64
C SER A 525 -3.31 13.46 24.56
N ARG A 526 -3.63 12.16 24.57
CA ARG A 526 -4.97 11.63 24.26
C ARG A 526 -5.49 12.16 22.92
N GLY A 527 -4.57 12.19 21.95
CA GLY A 527 -4.81 12.64 20.60
C GLY A 527 -5.17 11.48 19.67
N VAL A 528 -5.18 11.77 18.37
CA VAL A 528 -5.41 10.76 17.32
C VAL A 528 -4.42 10.92 16.18
N VAL A 529 -4.15 9.81 15.49
CA VAL A 529 -3.48 9.84 14.18
C VAL A 529 -4.56 9.86 13.09
N LEU A 530 -4.51 10.88 12.24
CA LEU A 530 -5.47 11.10 11.17
C LEU A 530 -4.79 10.85 9.81
N ALA A 531 -5.15 9.74 9.17
CA ALA A 531 -4.58 9.31 7.90
C ALA A 531 -5.69 9.14 6.85
N LEU A 532 -5.93 10.17 6.04
CA LEU A 532 -7.03 10.22 5.06
C LEU A 532 -6.58 10.19 3.59
N PRO A 533 -5.62 9.34 3.20
CA PRO A 533 -5.12 9.33 1.83
C PRO A 533 -6.23 8.94 0.85
N ARG A 534 -6.08 9.36 -0.39
CA ARG A 534 -7.01 8.99 -1.48
C ARG A 534 -6.81 7.55 -1.93
N VAL A 535 -5.61 7.01 -1.70
CA VAL A 535 -5.24 5.61 -1.92
C VAL A 535 -4.28 5.20 -0.80
N GLU A 536 -4.63 4.16 -0.06
CA GLU A 536 -3.72 3.51 0.89
C GLU A 536 -3.60 2.02 0.57
N PRO A 537 -2.55 1.59 -0.15
CA PRO A 537 -2.35 0.17 -0.46
C PRO A 537 -2.27 -0.67 0.81
N TRP A 538 -1.47 -0.22 1.78
CA TRP A 538 -1.28 -0.93 3.06
C TRP A 538 -1.30 -0.01 4.28
N GLY A 539 -0.52 1.08 4.29
CA GLY A 539 -0.52 2.07 5.36
C GLY A 539 0.40 1.73 6.53
N LEU A 540 1.72 1.72 6.31
CA LEU A 540 2.71 1.48 7.38
C LEU A 540 2.57 2.47 8.55
N MET A 541 2.28 3.74 8.27
CA MET A 541 2.03 4.77 9.31
C MET A 541 0.87 4.39 10.24
N ASN A 542 -0.17 3.71 9.72
CA ASN A 542 -1.27 3.23 10.56
C ASN A 542 -0.78 2.12 11.50
N LEU A 543 0.05 1.20 11.01
CA LEU A 543 0.62 0.12 11.82
C LEU A 543 1.58 0.66 12.88
N GLU A 544 2.43 1.62 12.54
CA GLU A 544 3.33 2.33 13.46
C GLU A 544 2.54 3.06 14.56
N ALA A 545 1.46 3.75 14.18
CA ALA A 545 0.56 4.40 15.13
C ALA A 545 -0.13 3.38 16.05
N MET A 546 -0.64 2.28 15.51
CA MET A 546 -1.27 1.22 16.30
C MET A 546 -0.29 0.56 17.26
N ALA A 547 0.95 0.27 16.81
CA ALA A 547 1.98 -0.37 17.63
C ALA A 547 2.43 0.52 18.80
N THR A 548 2.36 1.85 18.63
CA THR A 548 2.61 2.83 19.69
C THR A 548 1.38 3.11 20.57
N GLY A 549 0.26 2.42 20.34
CA GLY A 549 -0.96 2.53 21.14
C GLY A 549 -1.88 3.70 20.77
N ASN A 550 -1.70 4.30 19.59
CA ASN A 550 -2.53 5.42 19.14
C ASN A 550 -3.86 4.95 18.53
N VAL A 551 -4.89 5.78 18.69
CA VAL A 551 -6.13 5.66 17.91
C VAL A 551 -5.88 6.20 16.51
N VAL A 552 -6.09 5.35 15.51
CA VAL A 552 -5.96 5.71 14.08
C VAL A 552 -7.34 5.94 13.49
N VAL A 553 -7.54 7.11 12.88
CA VAL A 553 -8.71 7.44 12.05
C VAL A 553 -8.27 7.42 10.59
N THR A 554 -8.74 6.45 9.81
CA THR A 554 -8.31 6.25 8.42
C THR A 554 -9.43 5.72 7.51
N ILE A 555 -9.16 5.65 6.21
CA ILE A 555 -10.15 5.32 5.18
C ILE A 555 -10.62 3.84 5.23
N ASP A 556 -11.91 3.59 4.96
CA ASP A 556 -12.46 2.22 4.77
C ASP A 556 -12.19 1.64 3.36
N GLU A 557 -11.02 1.92 2.79
CA GLU A 557 -10.64 1.45 1.46
C GLU A 557 -9.16 1.04 1.43
N GLY A 558 -8.79 0.11 0.56
CA GLY A 558 -7.41 -0.38 0.43
C GLY A 558 -6.99 -1.27 1.61
N GLY A 559 -5.77 -1.07 2.11
CA GLY A 559 -5.18 -1.86 3.19
C GLY A 559 -5.84 -1.76 4.57
N PRO A 560 -6.19 -0.57 5.09
CA PRO A 560 -6.65 -0.39 6.47
C PRO A 560 -7.78 -1.33 6.96
N PRO A 561 -8.84 -1.62 6.18
CA PRO A 561 -9.90 -2.55 6.59
C PRO A 561 -9.44 -3.99 6.85
N HIS A 562 -8.20 -4.35 6.47
CA HIS A 562 -7.64 -5.66 6.72
C HIS A 562 -7.07 -5.82 8.13
N TYR A 563 -6.69 -4.74 8.81
CA TYR A 563 -6.09 -4.79 10.15
C TYR A 563 -6.79 -3.88 11.17
N ILE A 564 -7.67 -2.98 10.73
CA ILE A 564 -8.56 -2.18 11.59
C ILE A 564 -9.98 -2.77 11.57
N LEU A 565 -10.50 -3.03 12.76
CA LEU A 565 -11.90 -3.29 13.02
C LEU A 565 -12.52 -2.02 13.60
N ASP A 566 -13.45 -1.41 12.85
CA ASP A 566 -14.03 -0.10 13.17
C ASP A 566 -14.59 -0.06 14.60
N GLY A 567 -14.14 0.93 15.37
CA GLY A 567 -14.56 1.17 16.75
C GLY A 567 -13.94 0.25 17.79
N TRP A 568 -13.10 -0.71 17.40
CA TRP A 568 -12.41 -1.62 18.33
C TRP A 568 -10.93 -1.31 18.50
N ASN A 569 -10.14 -1.39 17.43
CA ASN A 569 -8.69 -1.14 17.44
C ASN A 569 -8.28 0.03 16.52
N GLY A 570 -9.26 0.78 16.03
CA GLY A 570 -9.10 1.95 15.18
C GLY A 570 -10.46 2.42 14.65
N ILE A 571 -10.46 3.44 13.80
CA ILE A 571 -11.68 4.02 13.23
C ILE A 571 -11.55 4.06 11.71
N LEU A 572 -12.53 3.48 11.03
CA LEU A 572 -12.67 3.53 9.58
C LEU A 572 -13.71 4.59 9.19
N VAL A 573 -13.38 5.41 8.21
CA VAL A 573 -14.24 6.49 7.72
C VAL A 573 -14.34 6.50 6.21
N ASP A 574 -15.44 7.07 5.72
CA ASP A 574 -15.55 7.53 4.33
C ASP A 574 -14.92 8.92 4.23
N ARG A 575 -13.94 9.08 3.33
CA ARG A 575 -13.20 10.33 3.14
C ARG A 575 -14.07 11.46 2.58
N GLU A 576 -15.22 11.15 1.99
CA GLU A 576 -16.12 12.14 1.40
C GLU A 576 -17.03 12.82 2.44
N ASP A 577 -17.22 12.20 3.61
CA ASP A 577 -18.09 12.72 4.69
C ASP A 577 -17.29 13.44 5.77
N ILE A 578 -16.80 14.63 5.46
CA ILE A 578 -15.97 15.47 6.35
C ILE A 578 -16.62 15.66 7.73
N GLY A 579 -17.95 15.86 7.77
CA GLY A 579 -18.71 16.04 9.00
C GLY A 579 -18.64 14.80 9.90
N ARG A 580 -18.88 13.62 9.34
CA ARG A 580 -18.77 12.36 10.06
C ARG A 580 -17.34 12.05 10.48
N ILE A 581 -16.34 12.38 9.67
CA ILE A 581 -14.93 12.24 10.08
C ILE A 581 -14.67 13.08 11.33
N ALA A 582 -15.10 14.35 11.33
CA ALA A 582 -14.95 15.23 12.49
C ALA A 582 -15.69 14.69 13.73
N ASP A 583 -16.91 14.16 13.59
CA ASP A 583 -17.63 13.51 14.69
C ASP A 583 -16.85 12.33 15.29
N ARG A 584 -16.23 11.52 14.44
CA ARG A 584 -15.44 10.37 14.87
C ARG A 584 -14.13 10.79 15.54
N VAL A 585 -13.48 11.85 15.04
CA VAL A 585 -12.28 12.44 15.68
C VAL A 585 -12.59 13.03 17.05
N VAL A 586 -13.74 13.72 17.21
CA VAL A 586 -14.14 14.29 18.51
C VAL A 586 -14.52 13.21 19.53
N ARG A 587 -15.06 12.07 19.06
CA ARG A 587 -15.47 10.96 19.91
C ARG A 587 -14.28 10.11 20.40
N ALA A 588 -13.27 9.97 19.56
CA ALA A 588 -12.01 9.28 19.88
C ALA A 588 -11.26 10.02 20.98
#